data_AF-A0A645GHP9-F1
#
_entry.id   AF-A0A645GHP9-F1
#
_cell.length_a   1.000
_cell.length_b   1.000
_cell.length_c   1.000
_cell.angle_alpha   90.00
_cell.angle_beta   90.00
_cell.angle_gamma   90.00
#
_symmetry.space_group_name_H-M   'P 1'
#
loop_
_entity.id
_entity.type
_entity.pdbx_description
1 polymer ?
#
loop_
_entity_poly.entity_id
_entity_poly.type
_entity_poly.pdbx_seq_one_letter_code
_entity_poly.pdbx_strand_id
1 'polypeptide(L)'
;MDADGNLNPEKKTQLRKAYTIAYGETVGRYVMSLDKADEYEIAPFINIRFNPITVKVENVLLELATAIGMISVNSYDTGKKNLDTVITSEVGYLELGNSLRVLLAPGELAPEIAMGGFLPAAQSALNYDMDVKTGFEIIDPLTLSADGKSKNLVFGLMNDEIGYIIPDNDFYVHRFLPYLANDNDRLGVSHYEEGVSTSIYTCRLLLDEWQSIYDSTR
;
A
#
# COMPACT_ATOMS: atom_id res chain seq x y z
N MET A 1 -26.18 -12.08 19.42
CA MET A 1 -26.16 -10.69 18.99
C MET A 1 -26.50 -9.84 20.20
N ASP A 2 -26.01 -8.61 20.29
CA ASP A 2 -26.48 -7.64 21.29
C ASP A 2 -27.88 -7.13 20.91
N ALA A 3 -28.40 -6.19 21.70
CA ALA A 3 -29.74 -5.62 21.50
C ALA A 3 -29.90 -4.94 20.13
N ASP A 4 -28.80 -4.57 19.48
CA ASP A 4 -28.76 -3.86 18.20
C ASP A 4 -28.52 -4.82 17.01
N GLY A 5 -28.53 -6.14 17.25
CA GLY A 5 -28.31 -7.14 16.21
C GLY A 5 -26.83 -7.36 15.86
N ASN A 6 -25.89 -6.72 16.56
CA ASN A 6 -24.46 -6.88 16.32
C ASN A 6 -23.94 -8.13 17.02
N LEU A 7 -22.91 -8.77 16.46
CA LEU A 7 -22.23 -9.86 17.16
C LEU A 7 -21.56 -9.31 18.43
N ASN A 8 -21.81 -9.96 19.58
CA ASN A 8 -21.09 -9.58 20.80
C ASN A 8 -19.56 -9.78 20.62
N PRO A 9 -18.71 -9.06 21.37
CA PRO A 9 -17.26 -9.08 21.15
C PRO A 9 -16.63 -10.47 21.20
N GLU A 10 -17.07 -11.34 22.12
CA GLU A 10 -16.57 -12.70 22.24
C GLU A 10 -16.92 -13.57 21.02
N LYS A 11 -18.17 -13.52 20.55
CA LYS A 11 -18.61 -14.24 19.34
C LYS A 11 -17.93 -13.69 18.09
N LYS A 12 -17.72 -12.37 18.02
CA LYS A 12 -16.94 -11.72 16.95
C LYS A 12 -15.50 -12.25 16.92
N THR A 13 -14.85 -12.38 18.08
CA THR A 13 -13.50 -12.95 18.20
C THR A 13 -13.46 -14.44 17.85
N GLN A 14 -14.43 -15.23 18.33
CA GLN A 14 -14.53 -16.65 17.99
C GLN A 14 -14.75 -16.87 16.49
N LEU A 15 -15.64 -16.09 15.87
CA LEU A 15 -15.89 -16.15 14.43
C LEU A 15 -14.66 -15.75 13.63
N ARG A 16 -13.95 -14.68 14.02
CA ARG A 16 -12.67 -14.29 13.40
C ARG A 16 -11.65 -15.41 13.46
N LYS A 17 -11.48 -16.04 14.63
CA LYS A 17 -10.56 -17.17 14.79
C LYS A 17 -10.95 -18.36 13.89
N ALA A 18 -12.23 -18.73 13.88
CA ALA A 18 -12.74 -19.80 13.02
C ALA A 18 -12.53 -19.48 11.54
N TYR A 19 -12.78 -18.24 11.13
CA TYR A 19 -12.51 -17.76 9.77
C TYR A 19 -11.02 -17.85 9.41
N THR A 20 -10.13 -17.33 10.26
CA THR A 20 -8.68 -17.39 10.02
C THR A 20 -8.18 -18.83 9.86
N ILE A 21 -8.67 -19.76 10.70
CA ILE A 21 -8.35 -21.18 10.59
C ILE A 21 -8.87 -21.75 9.27
N ALA A 22 -10.15 -21.54 8.94
CA ALA A 22 -10.75 -22.06 7.72
C ALA A 22 -10.08 -21.49 6.46
N TYR A 23 -9.71 -20.21 6.47
CA TYR A 23 -8.96 -19.55 5.41
C TYR A 23 -7.58 -20.19 5.24
N GLY A 24 -6.81 -20.31 6.34
CA GLY A 24 -5.48 -20.93 6.31
C GLY A 24 -5.52 -22.39 5.85
N GLU A 25 -6.48 -23.18 6.32
CA GLU A 25 -6.68 -24.55 5.86
C GLU A 25 -7.04 -24.62 4.37
N THR A 26 -7.84 -23.68 3.88
CA THR A 26 -8.24 -23.64 2.47
C THR A 26 -7.07 -23.27 1.57
N VAL A 27 -6.30 -22.26 1.94
CA VAL A 27 -5.05 -21.90 1.24
C VAL A 27 -4.09 -23.09 1.25
N GLY A 28 -3.88 -23.73 2.40
CA GLY A 28 -3.04 -24.92 2.52
C GLY A 28 -3.50 -26.07 1.63
N ARG A 29 -4.80 -26.39 1.62
CA ARG A 29 -5.38 -27.40 0.72
C ARG A 29 -5.17 -27.04 -0.74
N TYR A 30 -5.33 -25.78 -1.11
CA TYR A 30 -5.12 -25.33 -2.49
C TYR A 30 -3.67 -25.53 -2.93
N VAL A 31 -2.70 -25.09 -2.11
CA VAL A 31 -1.27 -25.30 -2.38
C VAL A 31 -0.93 -26.79 -2.51
N MET A 32 -1.49 -27.64 -1.65
CA MET A 32 -1.27 -29.10 -1.71
C MET A 32 -2.00 -29.79 -2.86
N SER A 33 -2.98 -29.14 -3.49
CA SER A 33 -3.70 -29.68 -4.64
C SER A 33 -3.06 -29.35 -5.99
N LEU A 34 -2.01 -28.52 -6.01
CA LEU A 34 -1.27 -28.19 -7.22
C LEU A 34 -0.52 -29.42 -7.74
N ASP A 35 -0.75 -29.77 -9.00
CA ASP A 35 0.00 -30.85 -9.65
C ASP A 35 1.28 -30.29 -10.27
N LYS A 36 2.30 -31.14 -10.39
CA LYS A 36 3.57 -30.76 -11.07
C LYS A 36 3.35 -30.29 -12.52
N ALA A 37 2.25 -30.70 -13.15
CA ALA A 37 1.87 -30.26 -14.49
C ALA A 37 1.44 -28.78 -14.54
N ASP A 38 1.03 -28.19 -13.40
CA ASP A 38 0.63 -26.79 -13.26
C ASP A 38 1.83 -25.87 -12.94
N GLU A 39 2.99 -26.45 -12.63
CA GLU A 39 4.23 -25.72 -12.38
C GLU A 39 4.93 -25.38 -13.71
N TYR A 40 5.49 -24.18 -13.79
CA TYR A 40 6.35 -23.77 -14.90
C TYR A 40 7.70 -23.29 -14.37
N GLU A 41 8.75 -23.61 -15.11
CA GLU A 41 10.11 -23.21 -14.76
C GLU A 41 10.28 -21.70 -14.90
N ILE A 42 10.90 -21.09 -13.90
CA ILE A 42 11.31 -19.68 -13.91
C ILE A 42 12.80 -19.64 -14.14
N ALA A 43 13.25 -18.78 -15.06
CA ALA A 43 14.67 -18.62 -15.34
C ALA A 43 15.46 -18.25 -14.04
N PRO A 44 16.66 -18.82 -13.83
CA PRO A 44 17.36 -18.75 -12.54
C PRO A 44 18.14 -17.44 -12.36
N PHE A 45 17.47 -16.29 -12.54
CA PHE A 45 18.05 -14.98 -12.28
C PHE A 45 17.12 -14.13 -11.43
N ILE A 46 17.75 -13.23 -10.66
CA ILE A 46 17.08 -12.26 -9.80
C ILE A 46 17.67 -10.90 -10.16
N ASN A 47 16.84 -10.00 -10.67
CA ASN A 47 17.20 -8.60 -10.85
C ASN A 47 16.46 -7.79 -9.81
N ILE A 48 17.16 -6.99 -9.02
CA ILE A 48 16.54 -6.14 -8.01
C ILE A 48 17.17 -4.76 -8.04
N ARG A 49 16.35 -3.73 -7.96
CA ARG A 49 16.78 -2.35 -7.85
C ARG A 49 15.94 -1.62 -6.83
N PHE A 50 16.61 -0.83 -6.00
CA PHE A 50 15.99 0.09 -5.07
C PHE A 50 16.42 1.51 -5.39
N ASN A 51 15.50 2.45 -5.24
CA ASN A 51 15.79 3.88 -5.19
C ASN A 51 15.45 4.40 -3.78
N PRO A 52 16.32 5.22 -3.17
CA PRO A 52 15.97 5.90 -1.93
C PRO A 52 14.90 6.96 -2.22
N ILE A 53 13.94 7.09 -1.30
CA ILE A 53 12.90 8.11 -1.36
C ILE A 53 12.91 8.98 -0.10
N THR A 54 12.48 10.22 -0.25
CA THR A 54 12.25 11.13 0.88
C THR A 54 10.76 11.40 0.99
N VAL A 55 10.16 11.00 2.10
CA VAL A 55 8.72 11.11 2.35
C VAL A 55 8.50 12.25 3.32
N LYS A 56 7.67 13.22 2.92
CA LYS A 56 7.19 14.27 3.82
C LYS A 56 6.18 13.67 4.78
N VAL A 57 6.33 13.95 6.07
CA VAL A 57 5.35 13.56 7.09
C VAL A 57 4.40 14.74 7.32
N GLU A 58 3.12 14.55 7.01
CA GLU A 58 2.06 15.54 7.29
C GLU A 58 1.22 15.14 8.51
N ASN A 59 1.33 13.88 8.92
CA ASN A 59 0.67 13.36 10.10
C ASN A 59 1.38 13.80 11.38
N VAL A 60 0.84 14.86 12.00
CA VAL A 60 1.36 15.46 13.23
C VAL A 60 1.45 14.46 14.40
N LEU A 61 0.60 13.42 14.43
CA LEU A 61 0.68 12.39 15.47
C LEU A 61 1.92 11.50 15.27
N LEU A 62 2.27 11.16 14.03
CA LEU A 62 3.48 10.41 13.73
C LEU A 62 4.74 11.24 13.97
N GLU A 63 4.71 12.53 13.65
CA GLU A 63 5.81 13.45 13.99
C GLU A 63 6.01 13.55 15.50
N LEU A 64 4.92 13.72 16.27
CA LEU A 64 4.99 13.77 17.73
C LEU A 64 5.49 12.44 18.31
N ALA A 65 4.98 11.30 17.81
CA ALA A 65 5.40 9.97 18.22
C ALA A 65 6.90 9.74 17.96
N THR A 66 7.41 10.23 16.84
CA THR A 66 8.85 10.24 16.53
C THR A 66 9.62 11.13 17.51
N ALA A 67 9.15 12.36 17.75
CA ALA A 67 9.80 13.31 18.64
C ALA A 67 9.90 12.84 20.10
N ILE A 68 8.94 12.04 20.58
CA ILE A 68 8.96 11.42 21.93
C ILE A 68 9.62 10.03 21.95
N GLY A 69 10.15 9.56 20.82
CA GLY A 69 10.88 8.29 20.72
C GLY A 69 10.03 7.02 20.72
N MET A 70 8.72 7.13 20.41
CA MET A 70 7.84 5.96 20.24
C MET A 70 8.05 5.27 18.89
N ILE A 71 8.49 6.00 17.87
CA ILE A 71 8.77 5.50 16.53
C ILE A 71 10.25 5.72 16.24
N SER A 72 10.92 4.67 15.75
CA SER A 72 12.33 4.73 15.37
C SER A 72 12.46 4.90 13.85
N VAL A 73 12.70 6.12 13.39
CA VAL A 73 12.90 6.45 11.97
C VAL A 73 14.12 7.34 11.79
N ASN A 74 14.76 7.23 10.62
CA ASN A 74 15.74 8.22 10.18
C ASN A 74 15.00 9.46 9.67
N SER A 75 14.68 10.36 10.60
CA SER A 75 14.01 11.61 10.31
C SER A 75 14.99 12.77 10.18
N TYR A 76 14.75 13.66 9.23
CA TYR A 76 15.50 14.88 9.01
C TYR A 76 14.55 16.08 9.10
N ASP A 77 14.99 17.14 9.79
CA ASP A 77 14.27 18.42 9.80
C ASP A 77 14.58 19.17 8.49
N THR A 78 13.54 19.55 7.77
CA THR A 78 13.68 20.31 6.51
C THR A 78 13.80 21.82 6.72
N GLY A 79 13.67 22.29 7.97
CA GLY A 79 14.02 23.63 8.40
C GLY A 79 12.99 24.69 8.01
N LYS A 80 12.08 24.98 8.94
CA LYS A 80 11.47 26.31 9.22
C LYS A 80 10.61 26.29 10.49
N LYS A 81 10.10 25.12 10.91
CA LYS A 81 9.39 24.90 12.19
C LYS A 81 9.73 23.51 12.76
N ASN A 82 9.58 23.31 14.08
CA ASN A 82 9.90 22.06 14.80
C ASN A 82 9.06 20.80 14.39
N LEU A 83 8.27 20.88 13.32
CA LEU A 83 7.33 19.88 12.82
C LEU A 83 7.36 19.82 11.27
N ASP A 84 8.54 20.06 10.68
CA ASP A 84 8.76 19.95 9.23
C ASP A 84 9.62 18.70 8.96
N THR A 85 9.08 17.52 9.30
CA THR A 85 9.82 16.25 9.27
C THR A 85 9.73 15.57 7.91
N VAL A 86 10.89 15.14 7.40
CA VAL A 86 10.94 14.13 6.34
C VAL A 86 11.59 12.87 6.87
N ILE A 87 11.14 11.73 6.37
CA ILE A 87 11.79 10.43 6.61
C ILE A 87 12.39 9.92 5.31
N THR A 88 13.50 9.18 5.41
CA THR A 88 14.05 8.44 4.28
C THR A 88 13.55 7.01 4.31
N SER A 89 13.13 6.51 3.16
CA SER A 89 12.77 5.11 2.95
C SER A 89 13.30 4.66 1.58
N GLU A 90 12.85 3.52 1.07
CA GLU A 90 13.22 3.03 -0.24
C GLU A 90 12.06 2.34 -0.96
N VAL A 91 12.10 2.42 -2.28
CA VAL A 91 11.12 1.81 -3.19
C VAL A 91 11.89 0.91 -4.13
N GLY A 92 11.33 -0.24 -4.47
CA GLY A 92 12.04 -1.22 -5.30
C GLY A 92 11.21 -1.85 -6.40
N TYR A 93 11.94 -2.47 -7.32
CA TYR A 93 11.44 -3.31 -8.38
C TYR A 93 12.30 -4.58 -8.46
N LEU A 94 11.64 -5.72 -8.57
CA LEU A 94 12.25 -7.05 -8.57
C LEU A 94 11.73 -7.86 -9.75
N GLU A 95 12.63 -8.51 -10.47
CA GLU A 95 12.31 -9.54 -11.47
C GLU A 95 12.83 -10.89 -10.98
N LEU A 96 11.95 -11.89 -11.00
CA LEU A 96 12.35 -13.29 -10.79
C LEU A 96 12.17 -14.03 -12.12
N GLY A 97 13.30 -14.37 -12.74
CA GLY A 97 13.35 -14.85 -14.10
C GLY A 97 12.67 -13.89 -15.09
N ASN A 98 12.09 -14.44 -16.14
CA ASN A 98 11.49 -13.66 -17.23
C ASN A 98 9.99 -13.41 -17.08
N SER A 99 9.36 -13.95 -16.03
CA SER A 99 7.89 -14.03 -15.90
C SER A 99 7.35 -13.30 -14.67
N LEU A 100 8.10 -13.20 -13.58
CA LEU A 100 7.61 -12.52 -12.38
C LEU A 100 8.23 -11.14 -12.26
N ARG A 101 7.36 -10.15 -12.05
CA ARG A 101 7.73 -8.77 -11.76
C ARG A 101 7.06 -8.36 -10.47
N VAL A 102 7.82 -7.73 -9.58
CA VAL A 102 7.36 -7.42 -8.23
C VAL A 102 7.67 -5.97 -7.92
N LEU A 103 6.64 -5.20 -7.59
CA LEU A 103 6.79 -3.88 -7.00
C LEU A 103 7.05 -4.05 -5.51
N LEU A 104 8.06 -3.38 -4.99
CA LEU A 104 8.43 -3.38 -3.57
C LEU A 104 8.05 -2.02 -2.98
N ALA A 105 7.14 -2.01 -2.02
CA ALA A 105 6.62 -0.80 -1.38
C ALA A 105 6.96 -0.79 0.13
N PRO A 106 7.42 0.35 0.68
CA PRO A 106 7.76 0.48 2.10
C PRO A 106 6.55 0.76 2.99
N GLY A 107 5.46 0.00 2.84
CA GLY A 107 4.23 0.22 3.61
C GLY A 107 3.05 -0.63 3.15
N GLU A 108 1.86 -0.32 3.67
CA GLU A 108 0.59 -0.95 3.29
C GLU A 108 -0.08 -0.16 2.16
N LEU A 109 0.06 -0.59 0.91
CA LEU A 109 -0.58 0.08 -0.22
C LEU A 109 -2.05 -0.33 -0.41
N ALA A 110 -2.87 0.61 -0.84
CA ALA A 110 -4.19 0.32 -1.38
C ALA A 110 -4.07 -0.47 -2.71
N PRO A 111 -4.89 -1.53 -2.92
CA PRO A 111 -4.78 -2.39 -4.11
C PRO A 111 -4.87 -1.65 -5.44
N GLU A 112 -5.66 -0.60 -5.52
CA GLU A 112 -5.90 0.20 -6.72
C GLU A 112 -4.66 0.97 -7.19
N ILE A 113 -3.70 1.24 -6.31
CA ILE A 113 -2.42 1.84 -6.70
C ILE A 113 -1.65 0.91 -7.63
N ALA A 114 -1.73 -0.40 -7.39
CA ALA A 114 -1.07 -1.40 -8.20
C ALA A 114 -1.92 -1.85 -9.39
N MET A 115 -3.21 -2.12 -9.16
CA MET A 115 -4.08 -2.77 -10.15
C MET A 115 -5.03 -1.82 -10.90
N GLY A 116 -5.17 -0.58 -10.45
CA GLY A 116 -6.20 0.35 -10.92
C GLY A 116 -7.55 0.15 -10.24
N GLY A 117 -8.57 0.82 -10.78
CA GLY A 117 -9.90 0.87 -10.15
C GLY A 117 -10.02 1.98 -9.11
N PHE A 118 -9.25 3.06 -9.24
CA PHE A 118 -9.44 4.28 -8.46
C PHE A 118 -10.89 4.74 -8.52
N LEU A 119 -11.40 5.25 -7.39
CA LEU A 119 -12.76 5.76 -7.34
C LEU A 119 -12.91 6.95 -8.31
N PRO A 120 -13.99 7.00 -9.11
CA PRO A 120 -14.27 8.17 -9.92
C PRO A 120 -14.55 9.39 -9.04
N ALA A 121 -14.40 10.60 -9.56
CA ALA A 121 -14.56 11.86 -8.84
C ALA A 121 -15.84 11.89 -7.99
N ALA A 122 -16.98 11.46 -8.54
CA ALA A 122 -18.25 11.46 -7.83
C ALA A 122 -18.26 10.59 -6.56
N GLN A 123 -17.40 9.56 -6.50
CA GLN A 123 -17.29 8.57 -5.42
C GLN A 123 -16.00 8.71 -4.59
N SER A 124 -15.10 9.64 -4.93
CA SER A 124 -13.88 9.88 -4.16
C SER A 124 -14.03 11.02 -3.16
N ALA A 125 -13.34 10.94 -2.03
CA ALA A 125 -13.45 11.92 -0.96
C ALA A 125 -13.13 13.36 -1.41
N LEU A 126 -12.10 13.54 -2.26
CA LEU A 126 -11.66 14.85 -2.74
C LEU A 126 -12.30 15.28 -4.07
N ASN A 127 -13.23 14.49 -4.62
CA ASN A 127 -14.04 14.84 -5.79
C ASN A 127 -13.24 15.15 -7.07
N TYR A 128 -12.23 14.33 -7.35
CA TYR A 128 -11.53 14.32 -8.64
C TYR A 128 -11.12 12.91 -9.06
N ASP A 129 -10.85 12.74 -10.36
CA ASP A 129 -10.41 11.48 -10.95
C ASP A 129 -8.88 11.36 -10.90
N MET A 130 -8.39 10.15 -10.65
CA MET A 130 -6.96 9.85 -10.78
C MET A 130 -6.54 9.83 -12.24
N ASP A 131 -5.56 10.66 -12.60
CA ASP A 131 -4.88 10.63 -13.91
C ASP A 131 -3.40 10.25 -13.69
N VAL A 132 -3.18 8.97 -13.43
CA VAL A 132 -1.86 8.37 -13.20
C VAL A 132 -1.83 6.96 -13.79
N LYS A 133 -0.64 6.48 -14.16
CA LYS A 133 -0.44 5.06 -14.41
C LYS A 133 -0.39 4.32 -13.08
N THR A 134 -1.02 3.16 -13.04
CA THR A 134 -0.92 2.22 -11.93
C THR A 134 0.45 1.54 -11.93
N GLY A 135 0.83 0.97 -10.79
CA GLY A 135 2.07 0.21 -10.66
C GLY A 135 2.21 -0.89 -11.73
N PHE A 136 1.15 -1.64 -12.00
CA PHE A 136 1.20 -2.72 -12.99
C PHE A 136 1.23 -2.23 -14.44
N GLU A 137 0.59 -1.10 -14.75
CA GLU A 137 0.74 -0.48 -16.08
C GLU A 137 2.17 0.03 -16.32
N ILE A 138 2.87 0.44 -15.26
CA ILE A 138 4.28 0.86 -15.34
C ILE A 138 5.18 -0.33 -15.71
N ILE A 139 5.07 -1.44 -14.99
CA ILE A 139 6.01 -2.58 -15.13
C ILE A 139 5.59 -3.61 -16.19
N ASP A 140 4.35 -3.55 -16.67
CA ASP A 140 3.83 -4.43 -17.71
C ASP A 140 2.98 -3.66 -18.75
N PRO A 141 3.57 -2.71 -19.48
CA PRO A 141 2.84 -1.88 -20.46
C PRO A 141 2.32 -2.69 -21.67
N LEU A 142 2.73 -3.95 -21.81
CA LEU A 142 2.37 -4.84 -22.93
C LEU A 142 1.44 -5.98 -22.50
N THR A 143 0.93 -5.97 -21.26
CA THR A 143 0.03 -7.02 -20.72
C THR A 143 0.64 -8.43 -20.84
N LEU A 144 1.94 -8.58 -20.60
CA LEU A 144 2.63 -9.87 -20.59
C LEU A 144 1.96 -10.85 -19.63
N SER A 145 1.37 -10.35 -18.55
CA SER A 145 0.51 -11.12 -17.63
C SER A 145 -0.71 -11.80 -18.28
N ALA A 146 -1.10 -11.41 -19.49
CA ALA A 146 -2.18 -12.03 -20.27
C ALA A 146 -1.81 -13.41 -20.85
N ASP A 147 -0.53 -13.76 -20.91
CA ASP A 147 -0.09 -15.11 -21.33
C ASP A 147 -0.34 -16.19 -20.24
N GLY A 148 -0.82 -15.77 -19.06
CA GLY A 148 -1.12 -16.60 -17.91
C GLY A 148 0.10 -17.05 -17.11
N LYS A 149 1.32 -16.88 -17.64
CA LYS A 149 2.60 -17.31 -17.06
C LYS A 149 3.37 -16.16 -16.44
N SER A 150 3.26 -14.96 -17.01
CA SER A 150 3.82 -13.77 -16.39
C SER A 150 2.87 -13.26 -15.30
N LYS A 151 3.43 -12.81 -14.17
CA LYS A 151 2.65 -12.24 -13.07
C LYS A 151 3.31 -10.97 -12.58
N ASN A 152 2.46 -9.98 -12.31
CA ASN A 152 2.84 -8.80 -11.55
C ASN A 152 2.38 -9.00 -10.12
N LEU A 153 3.26 -8.72 -9.17
CA LEU A 153 3.01 -8.86 -7.75
C LEU A 153 3.38 -7.54 -7.06
N VAL A 154 2.86 -7.37 -5.85
CA VAL A 154 3.33 -6.33 -4.94
C VAL A 154 3.71 -6.97 -3.64
N PHE A 155 4.91 -6.66 -3.16
CA PHE A 155 5.29 -6.90 -1.77
C PHE A 155 5.26 -5.55 -1.06
N GLY A 156 4.24 -5.36 -0.23
CA GLY A 156 4.20 -4.28 0.76
C GLY A 156 5.05 -4.62 1.98
N LEU A 157 5.20 -3.67 2.90
CA LEU A 157 6.03 -3.80 4.11
C LEU A 157 7.48 -4.23 3.81
N MET A 158 8.00 -3.86 2.63
CA MET A 158 9.33 -4.29 2.19
C MET A 158 10.39 -3.32 2.70
N ASN A 159 11.33 -3.87 3.49
CA ASN A 159 12.47 -3.19 4.12
C ASN A 159 12.13 -2.10 5.13
N ASP A 160 10.96 -1.47 5.04
CA ASP A 160 10.52 -0.38 5.91
C ASP A 160 8.98 -0.35 6.05
N GLU A 161 8.48 0.45 6.99
CA GLU A 161 7.06 0.62 7.29
C GLU A 161 6.70 2.10 7.49
N ILE A 162 6.10 2.71 6.46
CA ILE A 162 5.68 4.12 6.46
C ILE A 162 4.16 4.31 6.63
N GLY A 163 3.45 3.27 7.05
CA GLY A 163 2.00 3.29 7.21
C GLY A 163 1.25 2.99 5.91
N TYR A 164 -0.01 3.38 5.88
CA TYR A 164 -0.87 3.16 4.72
C TYR A 164 -0.53 4.14 3.59
N ILE A 165 -0.59 3.66 2.35
CA ILE A 165 -0.40 4.43 1.14
C ILE A 165 -1.71 4.38 0.36
N ILE A 166 -2.42 5.51 0.31
CA ILE A 166 -3.79 5.63 -0.21
C ILE A 166 -3.79 6.55 -1.43
N PRO A 167 -4.63 6.32 -2.45
CA PRO A 167 -4.78 7.23 -3.58
C PRO A 167 -5.11 8.65 -3.12
N ASP A 168 -4.46 9.65 -3.71
CA ASP A 168 -4.62 11.02 -3.26
C ASP A 168 -6.01 11.59 -3.56
N ASN A 169 -6.79 10.98 -4.47
CA ASN A 169 -8.16 11.43 -4.74
C ASN A 169 -9.17 11.00 -3.67
N ASP A 170 -8.87 9.95 -2.91
CA ASP A 170 -9.72 9.42 -1.85
C ASP A 170 -9.15 9.64 -0.44
N PHE A 171 -7.97 10.25 -0.34
CA PHE A 171 -7.34 10.56 0.93
C PHE A 171 -8.11 11.65 1.70
N TYR A 172 -8.72 11.29 2.82
CA TYR A 172 -9.45 12.24 3.67
C TYR A 172 -9.00 12.23 5.12
N VAL A 173 -8.90 13.43 5.70
CA VAL A 173 -8.68 13.67 7.12
C VAL A 173 -9.61 14.78 7.59
N HIS A 174 -9.93 14.79 8.88
CA HIS A 174 -10.87 15.76 9.45
C HIS A 174 -10.46 17.21 9.14
N ARG A 175 -11.36 17.98 8.52
CA ARG A 175 -11.10 19.32 7.97
C ARG A 175 -10.44 20.30 8.95
N PHE A 176 -10.88 20.32 10.21
CA PHE A 176 -10.38 21.28 11.22
C PHE A 176 -9.34 20.72 12.18
N LEU A 177 -9.21 19.39 12.24
CA LEU A 177 -8.37 18.66 13.19
C LEU A 177 -7.72 17.47 12.48
N PRO A 178 -6.92 17.70 11.42
CA PRO A 178 -6.32 16.62 10.65
C PRO A 178 -5.56 15.66 11.56
N TYR A 179 -5.74 14.36 11.35
CA TYR A 179 -5.12 13.27 12.11
C TYR A 179 -5.48 13.17 13.60
N LEU A 180 -6.07 14.21 14.21
CA LEU A 180 -6.45 14.24 15.63
C LEU A 180 -7.89 13.80 15.90
N ALA A 181 -8.77 14.00 14.93
CA ALA A 181 -10.17 13.61 15.01
C ALA A 181 -10.56 12.81 13.76
N ASN A 182 -11.49 11.89 13.95
CA ASN A 182 -12.12 11.17 12.84
C ASN A 182 -13.37 11.93 12.42
N ASP A 183 -13.57 12.03 11.11
CA ASP A 183 -14.82 12.49 10.51
C ASP A 183 -15.10 11.58 9.32
N ASN A 184 -16.36 11.52 8.92
CA ASN A 184 -16.67 10.92 7.64
C ASN A 184 -16.42 11.95 6.54
N ASP A 185 -16.09 11.47 5.35
CA ASP A 185 -15.99 12.34 4.19
C ASP A 185 -17.37 12.85 3.74
N ARG A 186 -17.39 13.56 2.61
CA ARG A 186 -18.64 14.08 2.01
C ARG A 186 -19.64 12.98 1.61
N LEU A 187 -19.21 11.72 1.51
CA LEU A 187 -20.01 10.55 1.15
C LEU A 187 -20.46 9.74 2.36
N GLY A 188 -20.01 10.10 3.57
CA GLY A 188 -20.32 9.37 4.78
C GLY A 188 -19.41 8.15 5.01
N VAL A 189 -18.28 8.07 4.30
CA VAL A 189 -17.28 7.00 4.40
C VAL A 189 -16.26 7.36 5.49
N SER A 190 -15.79 6.33 6.21
CA SER A 190 -14.77 6.43 7.25
C SER A 190 -13.39 6.19 6.63
N HIS A 191 -12.41 6.98 7.06
CA HIS A 191 -11.04 7.03 6.53
C HIS A 191 -10.03 6.72 7.65
N TYR A 192 -9.89 5.44 8.00
CA TYR A 192 -9.03 5.03 9.13
C TYR A 192 -7.55 5.01 8.72
N GLU A 193 -7.29 4.49 7.54
CA GLU A 193 -5.99 4.26 6.95
C GLU A 193 -5.19 5.56 6.87
N GLU A 194 -5.83 6.67 6.50
CA GLU A 194 -5.25 8.00 6.44
C GLU A 194 -4.77 8.51 7.81
N GLY A 195 -5.40 8.05 8.90
CA GLY A 195 -5.01 8.37 10.27
C GLY A 195 -3.63 7.83 10.65
N VAL A 196 -3.14 6.83 9.91
CA VAL A 196 -1.83 6.20 10.08
C VAL A 196 -0.96 6.26 8.82
N SER A 197 -1.35 7.08 7.84
CA SER A 197 -0.52 7.42 6.68
C SER A 197 0.45 8.57 6.98
N THR A 198 1.60 8.57 6.30
CA THR A 198 2.58 9.67 6.36
C THR A 198 2.09 10.94 5.68
N SER A 199 1.54 10.85 4.47
CA SER A 199 1.07 12.00 3.68
C SER A 199 0.15 11.56 2.53
N ILE A 200 -0.68 12.50 2.07
CA ILE A 200 -1.47 12.37 0.84
C ILE A 200 -0.60 12.18 -0.42
N TYR A 201 0.64 12.69 -0.42
CA TYR A 201 1.50 12.67 -1.60
C TYR A 201 2.28 11.35 -1.79
N THR A 202 2.25 10.46 -0.79
CA THR A 202 3.06 9.23 -0.77
C THR A 202 2.72 8.30 -1.95
N CYS A 203 1.45 8.24 -2.37
CA CYS A 203 1.03 7.44 -3.54
C CYS A 203 1.71 7.91 -4.84
N ARG A 204 1.67 9.22 -5.13
CA ARG A 204 2.29 9.75 -6.36
C ARG A 204 3.80 9.57 -6.36
N LEU A 205 4.44 9.85 -5.23
CA LEU A 205 5.88 9.61 -5.06
C LEU A 205 6.25 8.15 -5.39
N LEU A 206 5.47 7.20 -4.90
CA LEU A 206 5.70 5.77 -5.14
C LEU A 206 5.57 5.40 -6.63
N LEU A 207 4.53 5.89 -7.30
CA LEU A 207 4.31 5.66 -8.72
C LEU A 207 5.42 6.29 -9.59
N ASP A 208 5.80 7.53 -9.30
CA ASP A 208 6.87 8.23 -10.01
C ASP A 208 8.22 7.50 -9.86
N GLU A 209 8.52 7.01 -8.66
CA GLU A 209 9.78 6.28 -8.41
C GLU A 209 9.79 4.89 -9.04
N TRP A 210 8.67 4.17 -9.06
CA TRP A 210 8.59 2.93 -9.84
C TRP A 210 8.77 3.16 -11.34
N GLN A 211 8.19 4.22 -11.89
CA GLN A 211 8.41 4.59 -13.29
C GLN A 211 9.89 4.92 -13.55
N SER A 212 10.51 5.71 -12.67
CA SER A 212 11.94 6.05 -12.72
C SER A 212 12.84 4.79 -12.68
N ILE A 213 12.57 3.87 -11.76
CA ILE A 213 13.28 2.59 -11.67
C ILE A 213 13.11 1.81 -12.98
N TYR A 214 11.87 1.63 -13.44
CA TYR A 214 11.58 0.85 -14.63
C TYR A 214 12.26 1.42 -15.88
N ASP A 215 12.16 2.73 -16.10
CA ASP A 215 12.79 3.42 -17.24
C ASP A 215 14.31 3.28 -17.22
N SER A 216 14.92 3.25 -16.03
CA SER A 216 16.36 3.08 -15.88
C SER A 216 16.88 1.65 -16.08
N THR A 217 15.97 0.67 -16.25
CA THR A 217 16.30 -0.75 -16.47
C THR A 217 16.13 -1.19 -17.93
N ARG A 218 15.63 -0.31 -18.81
CA ARG A 218 15.32 -0.60 -20.22
C ARG A 218 16.25 0.13 -21.19
#